data_AF-A0AA41SG64-F1
#
_entry.id   AF-A0AA41SG64-F1
#
_cell.length_a   1.000
_cell.length_b   1.000
_cell.length_c   1.000
_cell.angle_alpha   90.00
_cell.angle_beta   90.00
_cell.angle_gamma   90.00
#
_symmetry.space_group_name_H-M   'P 1'
#
loop_
_entity.id
_entity.type
_entity.pdbx_description
1 polymer ?
#
loop_
_entity_poly.entity_id
_entity_poly.type
_entity_poly.pdbx_seq_one_letter_code
_entity_poly.pdbx_strand_id
1 'polypeptide(L)'
;YKSGWQMEREWEEAEKIRKRNLAMKADDDDEDENGSDDDEDALPFACFICRQSFVDPVVTTCKHYFCEHCAIKHHQKNKKCFVCNTPTLGIFNTAHEIKRKMAAEGK
;
A
#
# COMPACT_ATOMS: atom_id res chain seq x y z
N TYR A 1 -2.02 -37.19 41.06
CA TYR A 1 -1.62 -35.88 41.61
C TYR A 1 -0.26 -35.57 40.99
N LYS A 2 -0.18 -34.62 40.04
CA LYS A 2 1.11 -34.22 39.44
C LYS A 2 1.76 -33.23 40.40
N SER A 3 3.03 -33.44 40.74
CA SER A 3 3.78 -32.59 41.68
C SER A 3 4.08 -31.22 41.05
N GLY A 4 4.03 -30.14 41.83
CA GLY A 4 4.22 -28.76 41.33
C GLY A 4 5.52 -28.56 40.54
N TRP A 5 6.59 -29.25 40.93
CA TRP A 5 7.88 -29.27 40.23
C TRP A 5 7.81 -29.80 38.78
N GLN A 6 6.85 -30.68 38.52
CA GLN A 6 6.65 -31.26 37.19
C GLN A 6 5.88 -30.29 36.27
N MET A 7 5.00 -29.47 36.84
CA MET A 7 4.29 -28.42 36.10
C MET A 7 5.23 -27.26 35.77
N GLU A 8 6.03 -26.78 36.73
CA GLU A 8 6.98 -25.68 36.51
C GLU A 8 7.95 -25.98 35.35
N ARG A 9 8.41 -27.23 35.24
CA ARG A 9 9.26 -27.67 34.13
C ARG A 9 8.53 -27.68 32.78
N GLU A 10 7.26 -28.08 32.75
CA GLU A 10 6.43 -28.04 31.54
C GLU A 10 6.18 -26.59 31.08
N TRP A 11 6.02 -25.63 32.00
CA TRP A 11 5.87 -24.20 31.68
C TRP A 11 7.15 -23.59 31.10
N GLU A 12 8.30 -23.90 31.68
CA GLU A 12 9.59 -23.37 31.23
C GLU A 12 9.97 -23.91 29.84
N GLU A 13 9.64 -25.17 29.55
CA GLU A 13 9.85 -25.80 28.24
C GLU A 13 8.92 -25.21 27.17
N ALA A 14 7.65 -24.95 27.51
CA ALA A 14 6.69 -24.31 26.62
C ALA A 14 7.07 -22.87 26.28
N GLU A 15 7.53 -22.09 27.27
CA GLU A 15 7.98 -20.71 27.04
C GLU A 15 9.25 -20.67 26.18
N LYS A 16 10.16 -21.61 26.38
CA LYS A 16 11.39 -21.75 25.56
C LYS A 16 11.08 -22.14 24.12
N ILE A 17 10.10 -23.02 23.89
CA ILE A 17 9.62 -23.37 22.53
C ILE A 17 8.96 -22.15 21.87
N ARG A 18 8.10 -21.42 22.59
CA ARG A 18 7.45 -20.21 22.06
C ARG A 18 8.47 -19.14 21.68
N LYS A 19 9.48 -18.92 22.53
CA LYS A 19 10.57 -17.97 22.27
C LYS A 19 11.46 -18.38 21.09
N ARG A 20 11.72 -19.68 20.91
CA ARG A 20 12.43 -20.21 19.73
C ARG A 20 11.61 -20.03 18.45
N ASN A 21 10.31 -20.31 18.48
CA ASN A 21 9.43 -20.13 17.31
C ASN A 21 9.32 -18.66 16.90
N LEU A 22 9.28 -17.73 17.88
CA LEU A 22 9.29 -16.30 17.60
C LEU A 22 10.62 -15.83 17.00
N ALA A 23 11.75 -16.38 17.45
CA ALA A 23 13.06 -16.03 16.92
C ALA A 23 13.29 -16.56 15.49
N MET A 24 12.75 -17.74 15.15
CA MET A 24 12.80 -18.26 13.77
C MET A 24 11.86 -17.52 12.80
N LYS A 25 10.81 -16.84 13.28
CA LYS A 25 9.92 -16.00 12.45
C LYS A 25 10.45 -14.57 12.26
N ALA A 26 11.61 -14.23 12.84
CA ALA A 26 12.20 -12.90 12.79
C ALA A 26 13.49 -12.80 11.96
N ASP A 27 14.02 -13.95 11.47
CA ASP A 27 15.28 -14.03 10.72
C ASP A 27 15.05 -14.35 9.23
N ASP A 28 13.79 -14.38 8.79
CA ASP A 28 13.33 -14.59 7.42
C ASP A 28 12.25 -13.54 7.08
N ASP A 29 12.62 -12.25 7.17
CA ASP A 29 11.84 -11.13 6.62
C ASP A 29 12.54 -10.60 5.35
N ASP A 30 12.97 -11.54 4.50
CA ASP A 30 13.19 -11.34 3.07
C ASP A 30 12.25 -12.29 2.28
N GLU A 31 11.13 -12.70 2.90
CA GLU A 31 10.08 -13.49 2.26
C GLU A 31 9.07 -12.54 1.60
N ASP A 32 9.38 -12.27 0.34
CA ASP A 32 8.47 -12.11 -0.80
C ASP A 32 7.36 -13.19 -0.79
N GLU A 33 6.42 -13.14 0.18
CA GLU A 33 5.23 -14.00 0.20
C GLU A 33 4.13 -13.45 -0.73
N ASN A 34 4.37 -13.74 -2.00
CA ASN A 34 3.44 -14.03 -3.08
C ASN A 34 1.94 -14.24 -2.70
N GLY A 35 1.10 -13.32 -3.20
CA GLY A 35 -0.06 -13.64 -4.04
C GLY A 35 -1.31 -14.22 -3.39
N SER A 36 -2.32 -13.35 -3.15
CA SER A 36 -3.73 -13.71 -3.32
C SER A 36 -4.62 -12.46 -3.40
N ASP A 37 -5.26 -12.29 -4.56
CA ASP A 37 -6.56 -11.62 -4.74
C ASP A 37 -6.61 -10.08 -4.55
N ASP A 38 -6.19 -9.31 -5.57
CA ASP A 38 -6.66 -7.92 -5.76
C ASP A 38 -6.64 -7.53 -7.25
N ASP A 39 -7.28 -8.35 -8.08
CA ASP A 39 -7.74 -7.92 -9.41
C ASP A 39 -9.03 -7.07 -9.30
N GLU A 40 -9.42 -6.64 -8.10
CA GLU A 40 -10.64 -5.86 -7.84
C GLU A 40 -10.39 -4.35 -7.67
N ASP A 41 -9.18 -3.91 -7.26
CA ASP A 41 -8.76 -2.51 -7.34
C ASP A 41 -7.78 -2.30 -8.51
N ALA A 42 -8.32 -2.38 -9.74
CA ALA A 42 -7.67 -1.95 -10.97
C ALA A 42 -7.34 -0.45 -10.92
N LEU A 43 -6.32 -0.12 -10.15
CA LEU A 43 -5.75 1.22 -10.05
C LEU A 43 -5.28 1.61 -11.45
N PRO A 44 -5.66 2.81 -11.94
CA PRO A 44 -5.34 3.20 -13.31
C PRO A 44 -3.83 3.21 -13.52
N PHE A 45 -3.37 2.69 -14.65
CA PHE A 45 -1.95 2.66 -15.05
C PHE A 45 -1.50 3.93 -15.79
N ALA A 46 -2.46 4.70 -16.31
CA ALA A 46 -2.22 5.90 -17.10
C ALA A 46 -3.02 7.09 -16.58
N CYS A 47 -2.45 8.30 -16.73
CA CYS A 47 -3.14 9.53 -16.37
C CYS A 47 -4.29 9.83 -17.34
N PHE A 48 -5.48 10.13 -16.83
CA PHE A 48 -6.66 10.46 -17.64
C PHE A 48 -6.52 11.72 -18.51
N ILE A 49 -5.57 12.61 -18.19
CA ILE A 49 -5.37 13.88 -18.89
C ILE A 49 -4.37 13.71 -20.06
N CYS A 50 -3.19 13.13 -19.81
CA CYS A 50 -2.16 12.95 -20.84
C CYS A 50 -2.15 11.56 -21.49
N ARG A 51 -2.88 10.59 -20.93
CA ARG A 51 -2.91 9.18 -21.37
C ARG A 51 -1.53 8.50 -21.42
N GLN A 52 -0.57 9.02 -20.65
CA GLN A 52 0.77 8.47 -20.48
C GLN A 52 0.91 7.84 -19.09
N SER A 53 2.01 7.13 -18.87
CA SER A 53 2.42 6.68 -17.54
C SER A 53 2.47 7.87 -16.57
N PHE A 54 2.18 7.62 -15.29
CA PHE A 54 2.20 8.71 -14.32
C PHE A 54 3.62 9.21 -14.07
N VAL A 55 3.77 10.53 -14.10
CA VAL A 55 4.96 11.25 -13.64
C VAL A 55 4.51 12.03 -12.41
N ASP A 56 4.99 11.60 -11.24
CA ASP A 56 4.52 12.03 -9.93
C ASP A 56 3.00 11.96 -9.76
N PRO A 57 2.45 10.74 -9.53
CA PRO A 57 1.02 10.56 -9.38
C PRO A 57 0.51 11.29 -8.14
N VAL A 58 -0.58 12.03 -8.33
CA VAL A 58 -1.33 12.72 -7.29
C VAL A 58 -2.77 12.25 -7.27
N VAL A 59 -3.35 12.21 -6.09
CA VAL A 59 -4.74 11.85 -5.82
C VAL A 59 -5.52 13.08 -5.39
N THR A 60 -6.70 13.26 -5.98
CA THR A 60 -7.65 14.31 -5.59
C THR A 60 -8.56 13.84 -4.46
N THR A 61 -9.32 14.77 -3.86
CA THR A 61 -10.36 14.46 -2.85
C THR A 61 -11.42 13.46 -3.32
N CYS A 62 -11.63 13.33 -4.62
CA CYS A 62 -12.56 12.40 -5.25
C CYS A 62 -11.90 11.05 -5.64
N LYS A 63 -10.70 10.75 -5.11
CA LYS A 63 -9.94 9.53 -5.40
C LYS A 63 -9.61 9.33 -6.89
N HIS A 64 -9.44 10.42 -7.64
CA HIS A 64 -8.96 10.34 -9.03
C HIS A 64 -7.47 10.64 -9.11
N TYR A 65 -6.77 9.85 -9.93
CA TYR A 65 -5.32 9.89 -10.08
C TYR A 65 -4.90 10.65 -11.34
N PHE A 66 -3.91 11.53 -11.20
CA PHE A 66 -3.35 12.33 -12.29
C PHE A 66 -1.84 12.52 -12.10
N CYS A 67 -1.13 12.98 -13.13
CA CYS A 67 0.22 13.53 -12.94
C CYS A 67 0.14 14.91 -12.26
N GLU A 68 1.11 15.25 -11.43
CA GLU A 68 1.22 16.56 -10.77
C GLU A 68 1.04 17.72 -11.76
N HIS A 69 1.78 17.68 -12.86
CA HIS A 69 1.77 18.73 -13.89
C HIS A 69 0.43 18.84 -14.62
N CYS A 70 -0.23 17.70 -14.84
CA CYS A 70 -1.54 17.64 -15.49
C CYS A 70 -2.63 18.18 -14.57
N ALA A 71 -2.58 17.83 -13.28
CA ALA A 71 -3.52 18.30 -12.28
C ALA A 71 -3.46 19.83 -12.12
N ILE A 72 -2.26 20.40 -12.02
CA ILE A 72 -2.05 21.85 -11.91
C ILE A 72 -2.53 22.58 -13.17
N LYS A 73 -2.13 22.12 -14.36
CA LYS A 73 -2.53 22.72 -15.64
C LYS A 73 -4.05 22.67 -15.84
N HIS A 74 -4.70 21.59 -15.42
CA HIS A 74 -6.16 21.49 -15.46
C HIS A 74 -6.80 22.45 -14.45
N HIS A 75 -6.32 22.48 -13.21
CA HIS A 75 -6.86 23.35 -12.15
C HIS A 75 -6.83 24.84 -12.51
N GLN A 76 -5.80 25.28 -13.24
CA GLN A 76 -5.70 26.66 -13.76
C GLN A 76 -6.83 27.01 -14.72
N LYS A 77 -7.28 26.04 -15.55
CA LYS A 77 -8.39 26.25 -16.51
C LYS A 77 -9.75 25.97 -15.88
N ASN A 78 -9.85 24.88 -15.12
CA ASN A 78 -11.07 24.38 -14.51
C ASN A 78 -10.78 23.91 -13.08
N LYS A 79 -11.41 24.54 -12.10
CA LYS A 79 -11.25 24.22 -10.66
C LYS A 79 -11.95 22.91 -10.23
N LYS A 80 -12.34 22.08 -11.19
CA LYS A 80 -13.10 20.84 -11.00
C LYS A 80 -12.22 19.63 -11.38
N CYS A 81 -12.58 18.46 -10.88
CA CYS A 81 -11.96 17.20 -11.28
C CYS A 81 -12.28 16.92 -12.76
N PHE A 82 -11.33 16.34 -13.48
CA PHE A 82 -11.50 15.99 -14.89
C PHE A 82 -12.45 14.80 -15.11
N VAL A 83 -12.58 13.90 -14.13
CA VAL A 83 -13.37 12.66 -14.27
C VAL A 83 -14.80 12.84 -13.76
N CYS A 84 -14.97 13.36 -12.53
CA CYS A 84 -16.29 13.46 -11.89
C CYS A 84 -16.80 14.90 -11.73
N ASN A 85 -16.09 15.90 -12.24
CA ASN A 85 -16.46 17.33 -12.15
C ASN A 85 -16.64 17.89 -10.72
N THR A 86 -16.24 17.16 -9.67
CA THR A 86 -16.26 17.63 -8.28
C THR A 86 -15.20 18.74 -8.08
N PRO A 87 -15.49 19.82 -7.33
CA PRO A 87 -14.50 20.85 -7.03
C PRO A 87 -13.31 20.25 -6.26
N THR A 88 -12.09 20.38 -6.79
CA THR A 88 -10.89 19.82 -6.13
C THR A 88 -10.31 20.75 -5.06
N LEU A 89 -10.77 22.00 -5.01
CA LEU A 89 -10.36 23.04 -4.04
C LEU A 89 -8.83 23.26 -3.97
N GLY A 90 -8.08 22.85 -5.00
CA GLY A 90 -6.62 22.95 -5.03
C GLY A 90 -5.90 21.91 -4.18
N ILE A 91 -6.61 20.90 -3.68
CA ILE A 91 -6.04 19.84 -2.85
C ILE A 91 -5.62 18.67 -3.76
N PHE A 92 -4.32 18.44 -3.83
CA PHE A 92 -3.70 17.32 -4.54
C PHE A 92 -2.70 16.64 -3.60
N ASN A 93 -3.01 15.43 -3.16
CA ASN A 93 -2.15 14.65 -2.29
C ASN A 93 -1.27 13.72 -3.14
N THR A 94 -0.10 13.36 -2.66
CA THR A 94 0.78 12.41 -3.38
C THR A 94 0.18 11.01 -3.32
N ALA A 95 0.02 10.35 -4.46
CA ALA A 95 -0.54 9.01 -4.54
C ALA A 95 0.55 7.94 -4.38
N HIS A 96 0.88 7.62 -3.13
CA HIS A 96 1.88 6.59 -2.81
C HIS A 96 1.49 5.20 -3.31
N GLU A 97 0.20 4.91 -3.41
CA GLU A 97 -0.34 3.63 -3.89
C GLU A 97 0.03 3.39 -5.36
N ILE A 98 -0.15 4.39 -6.23
CA ILE A 98 0.26 4.31 -7.63
C ILE A 98 1.78 4.24 -7.77
N LYS A 99 2.54 5.01 -6.97
CA LYS A 99 4.02 4.93 -6.99
C LYS A 99 4.51 3.53 -6.67
N ARG A 100 3.89 2.85 -5.70
CA ARG A 100 4.24 1.49 -5.30
C ARG A 100 3.87 0.46 -6.37
N LYS A 101 2.66 0.53 -6.97
CA LYS A 101 2.28 -0.36 -8.08
C LYS A 101 3.20 -0.17 -9.30
N MET A 102 3.50 1.07 -9.70
CA MET A 102 4.44 1.35 -10.80
C MET A 102 5.86 0.85 -10.54
N ALA A 103 6.32 0.86 -9.29
CA ALA A 103 7.63 0.31 -8.93
C ALA A 103 7.65 -1.22 -8.97
N ALA A 104 6.52 -1.87 -8.70
CA ALA A 104 6.38 -3.32 -8.78
C ALA A 104 6.33 -3.82 -10.23
N GLU A 105 5.67 -3.11 -11.14
CA GLU A 105 5.58 -3.48 -12.57
C GLU A 105 6.88 -3.25 -13.36
N GLY A 106 7.82 -2.48 -12.82
CA GLY A 106 9.10 -2.16 -13.46
C GLY A 106 10.24 -3.16 -13.19
N LYS A 107 9.97 -4.28 -12.50
CA LYS A 107 10.95 -5.33 -12.17
C LYS A 107 10.85 -6.52 -13.10
#